data_AF-A0A9P1AHT9-F1
#
_entry.id   AF-A0A9P1AHT9-F1
#
_cell.length_a   1.000
_cell.length_b   1.000
_cell.length_c   1.000
_cell.angle_alpha   90.00
_cell.angle_beta   90.00
_cell.angle_gamma   90.00
#
_symmetry.space_group_name_H-M   'P 1'
#
loop_
_entity.id
_entity.type
_entity.pdbx_description
1 polymer ?
#
loop_
_entity_poly.entity_id
_entity_poly.type
_entity_poly.pdbx_seq_one_letter_code
_entity_poly.pdbx_strand_id
1 'polypeptide(L)'
;MSSSFKCNLLLLHIAWFANVANSLDLSDKVIAAVNCGGQEAIGAHGIQYSADTSTDGVASDHGMQFSFSNADPDDLEIYTTERWSKESFEYSVPAGDGEYVIILKFSEVYFQRSGQKIFHVRINYHLAINDLDIFEASGGRGFAYDAYIPVVVKGNTIYVQGRPRDYDGNILIEFSKGSSDNPKVNGFAVVRGKIEDMPEPPKKFIQVETTHEDFDIYDMTTKEDSSQQEVVRVDEIEEDSEMFSASNPSNSQNPFENFKKQETVEWWHWILIVAIIAIPTAFFLQQYLQQPE
;
A
#
# COMPACT_ATOMS: atom_id res chain seq x y z
N MET A 1 43.11 55.45 8.19
CA MET A 1 43.74 54.54 7.21
C MET A 1 43.85 53.16 7.83
N SER A 2 43.21 52.18 7.17
CA SER A 2 43.44 50.72 7.24
C SER A 2 43.63 50.06 8.61
N SER A 3 42.56 49.52 9.19
CA SER A 3 42.52 48.16 9.79
C SER A 3 41.21 47.98 10.58
N SER A 4 40.18 47.39 9.96
CA SER A 4 39.13 46.66 10.72
C SER A 4 38.18 45.84 9.83
N PHE A 5 38.28 45.94 8.49
CA PHE A 5 37.33 45.31 7.57
C PHE A 5 37.60 43.82 7.24
N LYS A 6 38.32 43.08 8.10
CA LYS A 6 38.65 41.66 7.84
C LYS A 6 38.20 40.66 8.91
N CYS A 7 37.48 41.09 9.94
CA CYS A 7 37.14 40.17 11.05
C CYS A 7 35.67 39.72 11.14
N ASN A 8 34.76 40.17 10.27
CA ASN A 8 33.33 39.77 10.34
C ASN A 8 32.82 38.96 9.15
N LEU A 9 33.69 38.51 8.24
CA LEU A 9 33.31 37.64 7.11
C LEU A 9 33.99 36.26 7.16
N LEU A 10 34.35 35.79 8.35
CA LEU A 10 34.83 34.42 8.60
C LEU A 10 34.06 33.74 9.74
N LEU A 11 32.87 34.24 10.06
CA LEU A 11 31.94 33.64 11.01
C LEU A 11 30.53 33.48 10.41
N LEU A 12 30.43 33.46 9.07
CA LEU A 12 29.18 33.19 8.34
C LEU A 12 29.30 32.03 7.34
N HIS A 13 30.31 31.16 7.50
CA HIS A 13 30.46 29.93 6.72
C HIS A 13 30.55 28.66 7.60
N ILE A 14 30.33 28.76 8.92
CA ILE A 14 30.46 27.61 9.86
C ILE A 14 29.21 27.48 10.74
N ALA A 15 28.02 27.71 10.18
CA ALA A 15 26.75 27.37 10.83
C ALA A 15 25.70 26.84 9.85
N TRP A 16 26.17 26.26 8.74
CA TRP A 16 25.39 25.34 7.92
C TRP A 16 25.98 23.93 8.06
N PHE A 17 26.41 23.57 9.28
CA PHE A 17 26.58 22.18 9.62
C PHE A 17 25.18 21.62 9.83
N ALA A 18 24.63 21.12 8.72
CA ALA A 18 23.93 19.85 8.68
C ALA A 18 23.31 19.43 10.03
N ASN A 19 22.07 19.84 10.29
CA ASN A 19 21.13 18.87 10.82
C ASN A 19 20.81 17.89 9.68
N VAL A 20 21.79 17.08 9.30
CA VAL A 20 21.46 15.78 8.72
C VAL A 20 20.99 15.00 9.93
N ALA A 21 19.68 15.07 10.19
CA ALA A 21 19.06 13.94 10.84
C ALA A 21 19.50 12.74 10.01
N ASN A 22 20.25 11.81 10.60
CA ASN A 22 20.53 10.55 9.94
C ASN A 22 19.16 9.93 9.65
N SER A 23 18.66 10.11 8.43
CA SER A 23 17.52 9.37 7.94
C SER A 23 17.96 7.92 7.93
N LEU A 24 17.19 7.04 8.56
CA LEU A 24 17.43 5.61 8.52
C LEU A 24 17.48 5.19 7.04
N ASP A 25 18.64 4.67 6.63
CA ASP A 25 18.89 4.12 5.30
C ASP A 25 19.08 2.61 5.43
N LEU A 26 18.26 1.85 4.71
CA LEU A 26 18.26 0.39 4.71
C LEU A 26 18.84 -0.19 3.43
N SER A 27 19.21 0.63 2.43
CA SER A 27 19.67 0.19 1.12
C SER A 27 20.79 -0.87 1.19
N ASP A 28 21.82 -0.62 2.00
CA ASP A 28 22.96 -1.54 2.20
C ASP A 28 22.60 -2.85 2.95
N LYS A 29 21.43 -2.90 3.60
CA LYS A 29 20.96 -4.05 4.37
C LYS A 29 19.98 -4.91 3.58
N VAL A 30 19.37 -4.40 2.52
CA VAL A 30 18.41 -5.12 1.68
C VAL A 30 19.15 -6.20 0.89
N ILE A 31 18.71 -7.46 1.01
CA ILE A 31 19.23 -8.56 0.16
C ILE A 31 18.31 -8.87 -1.01
N ALA A 32 17.02 -8.55 -0.89
CA ALA A 32 16.03 -8.64 -1.95
C ALA A 32 14.85 -7.73 -1.60
N ALA A 33 14.30 -7.04 -2.60
CA ALA A 33 13.03 -6.36 -2.49
C ALA A 33 12.31 -6.40 -3.85
N VAL A 34 11.01 -6.67 -3.85
CA VAL A 34 10.21 -6.86 -5.08
C VAL A 34 8.91 -6.08 -4.97
N ASN A 35 8.63 -5.26 -5.99
CA ASN A 35 7.34 -4.58 -6.14
C ASN A 35 6.37 -5.53 -6.86
N CYS A 36 5.59 -6.28 -6.09
CA CYS A 36 4.79 -7.39 -6.59
C CYS A 36 3.69 -6.91 -7.56
N GLY A 37 3.67 -7.49 -8.76
CA GLY A 37 2.80 -7.06 -9.85
C GLY A 37 3.20 -5.74 -10.53
N GLY A 38 4.28 -5.09 -10.07
CA GLY A 38 4.72 -3.77 -10.53
C GLY A 38 6.09 -3.75 -11.21
N GLN A 39 6.51 -2.55 -11.60
CA GLN A 39 7.84 -2.27 -12.14
C GLN A 39 8.84 -1.93 -11.01
N GLU A 40 10.10 -1.71 -11.38
CA GLU A 40 11.11 -1.21 -10.44
C GLU A 40 10.65 0.11 -9.81
N ALA A 41 10.84 0.22 -8.50
CA ALA A 41 10.44 1.37 -7.71
C ALA A 41 11.44 1.64 -6.60
N ILE A 42 11.48 2.87 -6.09
CA ILE A 42 12.26 3.25 -4.92
C ILE A 42 11.27 3.55 -3.80
N GLY A 43 11.33 2.74 -2.74
CA GLY A 43 10.52 2.93 -1.55
C GLY A 43 11.21 3.80 -0.50
N ALA A 44 10.56 3.93 0.65
CA ALA A 44 11.11 4.63 1.81
C ALA A 44 12.44 3.99 2.26
N HIS A 45 13.25 4.79 2.98
CA HIS A 45 14.55 4.35 3.54
C HIS A 45 15.55 3.84 2.51
N GLY A 46 15.43 4.30 1.25
CA GLY A 46 16.35 3.92 0.17
C GLY A 46 16.20 2.49 -0.33
N ILE A 47 15.10 1.80 0.02
CA ILE A 47 14.87 0.42 -0.43
C ILE A 47 14.53 0.44 -1.93
N GLN A 48 15.42 -0.14 -2.74
CA GLN A 48 15.17 -0.32 -4.17
C GLN A 48 14.45 -1.64 -4.42
N TYR A 49 13.21 -1.56 -4.90
CA TYR A 49 12.40 -2.71 -5.28
C TYR A 49 12.64 -3.05 -6.75
N SER A 50 12.99 -4.31 -7.03
CA SER A 50 13.05 -4.81 -8.40
C SER A 50 11.64 -5.03 -8.96
N ALA A 51 11.50 -4.94 -10.29
CA ALA A 51 10.29 -5.35 -10.98
C ALA A 51 9.96 -6.82 -10.68
N ASP A 52 8.67 -7.12 -10.58
CA ASP A 52 8.23 -8.49 -10.32
C ASP A 52 8.22 -9.32 -11.60
N THR A 53 9.10 -10.33 -11.63
CA THR A 53 9.27 -11.25 -12.75
C THR A 53 8.54 -12.57 -12.55
N SER A 54 7.82 -12.75 -11.43
CA SER A 54 7.10 -13.99 -11.15
C SER A 54 5.98 -14.22 -12.15
N THR A 55 5.82 -15.48 -12.57
CA THR A 55 4.70 -15.95 -13.38
C THR A 55 3.66 -16.70 -12.55
N ASP A 56 3.90 -16.87 -11.26
CA ASP A 56 2.95 -17.49 -10.33
C ASP A 56 1.88 -16.46 -9.94
N GLY A 57 0.60 -16.78 -10.07
CA GLY A 57 -0.48 -15.79 -9.91
C GLY A 57 -0.58 -14.72 -11.01
N VAL A 58 -1.26 -13.61 -10.68
CA VAL A 58 -1.71 -12.55 -11.58
C VAL A 58 -1.31 -11.19 -11.02
N ALA A 59 -0.70 -10.34 -11.85
CA ALA A 59 -0.41 -8.95 -11.53
C ALA A 59 -1.66 -8.07 -11.68
N SER A 60 -1.79 -7.06 -10.81
CA SER A 60 -2.94 -6.15 -10.75
C SER A 60 -2.47 -4.76 -10.31
N ASP A 61 -3.04 -3.71 -10.88
CA ASP A 61 -2.75 -2.29 -10.62
C ASP A 61 -3.95 -1.55 -9.99
N HIS A 62 -4.92 -2.30 -9.45
CA HIS A 62 -6.15 -1.73 -8.89
C HIS A 62 -5.89 -0.73 -7.74
N GLY A 63 -4.74 -0.84 -7.05
CA GLY A 63 -4.36 0.08 -5.99
C GLY A 63 -4.00 1.48 -6.48
N MET A 64 -3.77 1.70 -7.79
CA MET A 64 -3.49 3.04 -8.35
C MET A 64 -4.61 4.07 -8.11
N GLN A 65 -5.79 3.63 -7.72
CA GLN A 65 -6.94 4.49 -7.41
C GLN A 65 -6.91 5.07 -5.98
N PHE A 66 -5.97 4.62 -5.14
CA PHE A 66 -5.89 4.94 -3.72
C PHE A 66 -4.64 5.76 -3.40
N SER A 67 -4.73 6.56 -2.35
CA SER A 67 -3.64 7.45 -1.91
C SER A 67 -2.85 6.95 -0.71
N PHE A 68 -3.31 5.89 -0.03
CA PHE A 68 -2.66 5.26 1.14
C PHE A 68 -2.15 6.27 2.18
N SER A 69 -3.02 7.15 2.67
CA SER A 69 -2.66 8.31 3.50
C SER A 69 -1.98 8.00 4.84
N ASN A 70 -1.95 6.74 5.27
CA ASN A 70 -1.29 6.30 6.50
C ASN A 70 0.15 5.80 6.28
N ALA A 71 0.61 5.71 5.02
CA ALA A 71 1.95 5.26 4.66
C ALA A 71 2.94 6.41 4.52
N ASP A 72 4.23 6.06 4.47
CA ASP A 72 5.27 7.00 4.04
C ASP A 72 5.06 7.40 2.56
N PRO A 73 5.19 8.68 2.20
CA PRO A 73 5.06 9.14 0.82
C PRO A 73 5.95 8.41 -0.19
N ASP A 74 7.14 7.96 0.22
CA ASP A 74 8.08 7.26 -0.66
C ASP A 74 7.66 5.80 -0.89
N ASP A 75 6.85 5.20 -0.01
CA ASP A 75 6.37 3.82 -0.16
C ASP A 75 5.05 3.70 -0.96
N LEU A 76 4.41 4.82 -1.32
CA LEU A 76 3.07 4.81 -1.93
C LEU A 76 2.98 3.94 -3.18
N GLU A 77 3.99 4.01 -4.05
CA GLU A 77 4.02 3.24 -5.30
C GLU A 77 3.94 1.73 -5.03
N ILE A 78 4.55 1.25 -3.94
CA ILE A 78 4.59 -0.18 -3.61
C ILE A 78 3.21 -0.71 -3.26
N TYR A 79 2.29 0.12 -2.73
CA TYR A 79 0.92 -0.29 -2.39
C TYR A 79 -0.06 -0.22 -3.57
N THR A 80 0.35 0.33 -4.71
CA THR A 80 -0.54 0.54 -5.87
C THR A 80 -0.67 -0.70 -6.76
N THR A 81 0.36 -1.54 -6.79
CA THR A 81 0.37 -2.82 -7.53
C THR A 81 0.32 -4.00 -6.57
N GLU A 82 -0.19 -5.12 -7.05
CA GLU A 82 -0.23 -6.37 -6.29
C GLU A 82 -0.06 -7.58 -7.20
N ARG A 83 0.43 -8.67 -6.61
CA ARG A 83 0.27 -10.01 -7.14
C ARG A 83 -0.69 -10.80 -6.28
N TRP A 84 -1.62 -11.50 -6.93
CA TRP A 84 -2.56 -12.38 -6.26
C TRP A 84 -2.71 -13.71 -7.02
N SER A 85 -3.16 -14.75 -6.35
CA SER A 85 -3.43 -16.05 -7.00
C SER A 85 -4.73 -16.67 -6.49
N LYS A 86 -5.37 -17.52 -7.30
CA LYS A 86 -6.54 -18.30 -6.84
C LYS A 86 -6.13 -19.37 -5.83
N GLU A 87 -4.91 -19.86 -5.96
CA GLU A 87 -4.26 -20.85 -5.11
C GLU A 87 -3.14 -20.19 -4.28
N SER A 88 -2.38 -21.00 -3.55
CA SER A 88 -1.13 -20.54 -2.93
C SER A 88 -0.08 -20.20 -3.98
N PHE A 89 0.78 -19.21 -3.68
CA PHE A 89 1.94 -18.86 -4.50
C PHE A 89 3.12 -18.46 -3.60
N GLU A 90 4.33 -18.46 -4.14
CA GLU A 90 5.54 -18.19 -3.35
C GLU A 90 6.60 -17.36 -4.07
N TYR A 91 7.49 -16.78 -3.26
CA TYR A 91 8.75 -16.19 -3.69
C TYR A 91 9.91 -16.88 -2.98
N SER A 92 11.04 -16.99 -3.67
CA SER A 92 12.27 -17.60 -3.15
C SER A 92 13.41 -16.59 -3.17
N VAL A 93 14.03 -16.38 -2.01
CA VAL A 93 15.12 -15.40 -1.81
C VAL A 93 16.36 -16.13 -1.31
N PRO A 94 17.43 -16.21 -2.13
CA PRO A 94 18.71 -16.75 -1.66
C PRO A 94 19.26 -15.91 -0.50
N ALA A 95 19.60 -16.57 0.61
CA ALA A 95 20.18 -15.90 1.77
C ALA A 95 21.22 -16.79 2.48
N GLY A 96 22.24 -16.15 3.05
CA GLY A 96 23.23 -16.83 3.87
C GLY A 96 22.88 -16.78 5.36
N ASP A 97 23.82 -17.20 6.19
CA ASP A 97 23.69 -17.04 7.65
C ASP A 97 23.55 -15.56 8.03
N GLY A 98 22.61 -15.29 8.93
CA GLY A 98 22.30 -13.95 9.37
C GLY A 98 20.96 -13.82 10.09
N GLU A 99 20.75 -12.63 10.65
CA GLU A 99 19.45 -12.19 11.14
C GLU A 99 18.81 -11.30 10.08
N TYR A 100 17.54 -11.55 9.80
CA TYR A 100 16.79 -10.82 8.78
C TYR A 100 15.41 -10.45 9.31
N VAL A 101 14.85 -9.38 8.76
CA VAL A 101 13.43 -9.04 8.86
C VAL A 101 12.85 -9.07 7.46
N ILE A 102 11.80 -9.87 7.30
CA ILE A 102 10.99 -9.88 6.09
C ILE A 102 9.88 -8.86 6.32
N ILE A 103 9.91 -7.79 5.54
CA ILE A 103 8.89 -6.74 5.51
C ILE A 103 7.94 -7.10 4.38
N LEU A 104 6.68 -7.36 4.70
CA LEU A 104 5.62 -7.60 3.72
C LEU A 104 4.70 -6.40 3.67
N LYS A 105 4.47 -5.88 2.47
CA LYS A 105 3.62 -4.72 2.22
C LYS A 105 2.29 -5.16 1.63
N PHE A 106 1.21 -4.67 2.21
CA PHE A 106 -0.16 -5.00 1.84
C PHE A 106 -1.05 -3.76 1.78
N SER A 107 -2.05 -3.83 0.91
CA SER A 107 -3.19 -2.93 0.89
C SER A 107 -4.46 -3.69 0.50
N GLU A 108 -5.58 -3.42 1.17
CA GLU A 108 -6.89 -3.90 0.72
C GLU A 108 -7.56 -2.79 -0.09
N VAL A 109 -7.88 -3.08 -1.36
CA VAL A 109 -8.37 -2.10 -2.34
C VAL A 109 -9.69 -2.53 -2.98
N TYR A 110 -10.10 -3.79 -2.74
CA TYR A 110 -11.24 -4.42 -3.36
C TYR A 110 -12.39 -4.59 -2.37
N PHE A 111 -12.13 -5.24 -1.24
CA PHE A 111 -13.16 -5.53 -0.24
C PHE A 111 -13.48 -4.34 0.64
N GLN A 112 -14.74 -4.28 1.08
CA GLN A 112 -15.29 -3.15 1.85
C GLN A 112 -15.53 -3.50 3.31
N ARG A 113 -15.31 -4.76 3.70
CA ARG A 113 -15.53 -5.26 5.05
C ARG A 113 -14.45 -6.29 5.41
N SER A 114 -14.20 -6.40 6.71
CA SER A 114 -13.39 -7.49 7.29
C SER A 114 -14.03 -8.86 7.01
N GLY A 115 -13.20 -9.89 6.95
CA GLY A 115 -13.56 -11.29 6.77
C GLY A 115 -13.75 -11.73 5.33
N GLN A 116 -13.72 -10.80 4.37
CA GLN A 116 -13.96 -11.11 2.96
C GLN A 116 -12.73 -11.65 2.23
N LYS A 117 -11.52 -11.37 2.73
CA LYS A 117 -10.26 -11.94 2.27
C LYS A 117 -9.43 -12.33 3.48
N ILE A 118 -9.17 -13.63 3.60
CA ILE A 118 -8.40 -14.22 4.69
C ILE A 118 -7.47 -15.27 4.08
N PHE A 119 -6.17 -15.06 4.25
CA PHE A 119 -5.13 -15.97 3.77
C PHE A 119 -4.01 -16.10 4.80
N HIS A 120 -3.09 -17.04 4.63
CA HIS A 120 -1.96 -17.19 5.55
C HIS A 120 -0.64 -16.82 4.89
N VAL A 121 0.32 -16.38 5.69
CA VAL A 121 1.71 -16.20 5.27
C VAL A 121 2.56 -17.28 5.92
N ARG A 122 3.33 -18.01 5.12
CA ARG A 122 4.32 -18.97 5.62
C ARG A 122 5.72 -18.58 5.19
N ILE A 123 6.68 -18.76 6.10
CA ILE A 123 8.10 -18.63 5.80
C ILE A 123 8.74 -20.02 5.92
N ASN A 124 9.32 -20.53 4.83
CA ASN A 124 9.86 -21.90 4.76
C ASN A 124 8.86 -22.94 5.33
N TYR A 125 7.61 -22.87 4.85
CA TYR A 125 6.48 -23.70 5.29
C TYR A 125 6.12 -23.58 6.79
N HIS A 126 6.69 -22.61 7.50
CA HIS A 126 6.30 -22.24 8.85
C HIS A 126 5.19 -21.20 8.82
N LEU A 127 4.05 -21.45 9.49
CA LEU A 127 2.96 -20.49 9.61
C LEU A 127 3.40 -19.26 10.42
N ALA A 128 3.72 -18.17 9.71
CA ALA A 128 4.21 -16.93 10.31
C ALA A 128 3.06 -15.96 10.64
N ILE A 129 2.07 -15.87 9.74
CA ILE A 129 0.83 -15.12 9.99
C ILE A 129 -0.35 -16.03 9.67
N ASN A 130 -1.20 -16.25 10.66
CA ASN A 130 -2.40 -17.04 10.50
C ASN A 130 -3.61 -16.14 10.24
N ASP A 131 -4.46 -16.50 9.27
CA ASP A 131 -5.72 -15.82 8.97
C ASP A 131 -5.57 -14.30 8.80
N LEU A 132 -4.62 -13.87 7.98
CA LEU A 132 -4.40 -12.46 7.65
C LEU A 132 -5.61 -11.88 6.91
N ASP A 133 -6.29 -10.95 7.58
CA ASP A 133 -7.26 -10.03 7.00
C ASP A 133 -6.62 -8.64 6.89
N ILE A 134 -6.30 -8.23 5.65
CA ILE A 134 -5.66 -6.94 5.39
C ILE A 134 -6.60 -5.79 5.74
N PHE A 135 -7.91 -5.90 5.48
CA PHE A 135 -8.88 -4.84 5.78
C PHE A 135 -8.91 -4.56 7.28
N GLU A 136 -8.96 -5.62 8.09
CA GLU A 136 -8.92 -5.49 9.54
C GLU A 136 -7.57 -4.95 10.03
N ALA A 137 -6.46 -5.44 9.48
CA ALA A 137 -5.12 -5.07 9.90
C ALA A 137 -4.78 -3.59 9.58
N SER A 138 -5.15 -3.11 8.40
CA SER A 138 -4.92 -1.72 7.96
C SER A 138 -5.91 -0.73 8.56
N GLY A 139 -7.08 -1.20 9.01
CA GLY A 139 -8.17 -0.34 9.49
C GLY A 139 -9.17 0.08 8.41
N GLY A 140 -9.06 -0.49 7.21
CA GLY A 140 -10.05 -0.35 6.16
C GLY A 140 -9.48 -0.44 4.74
N ARG A 141 -10.38 -0.31 3.76
CA ARG A 141 -10.01 -0.26 2.35
C ARG A 141 -9.22 1.02 2.05
N GLY A 142 -8.13 0.91 1.31
CA GLY A 142 -7.30 2.04 0.89
C GLY A 142 -6.25 2.48 1.90
N PHE A 143 -5.98 1.66 2.93
CA PHE A 143 -4.92 1.88 3.90
C PHE A 143 -3.82 0.83 3.75
N ALA A 144 -2.58 1.27 3.93
CA ALA A 144 -1.40 0.42 3.92
C ALA A 144 -1.29 -0.39 5.22
N TYR A 145 -0.73 -1.58 5.10
CA TYR A 145 -0.37 -2.44 6.22
C TYR A 145 0.96 -3.13 5.94
N ASP A 146 1.87 -3.05 6.92
CA ASP A 146 3.14 -3.74 6.87
C ASP A 146 3.22 -4.82 7.94
N ALA A 147 3.64 -6.02 7.55
CA ALA A 147 3.90 -7.12 8.47
C ALA A 147 5.39 -7.45 8.52
N TYR A 148 5.97 -7.41 9.71
CA TYR A 148 7.40 -7.67 9.91
C TYR A 148 7.59 -9.06 10.52
N ILE A 149 8.35 -9.90 9.83
CA ILE A 149 8.60 -11.28 10.25
C ILE A 149 10.12 -11.44 10.48
N PRO A 150 10.58 -11.45 11.74
CA PRO A 150 12.00 -11.70 12.02
C PRO A 150 12.33 -13.18 11.81
N VAL A 151 13.44 -13.42 11.11
CA VAL A 151 13.99 -14.76 10.86
C VAL A 151 15.48 -14.80 11.12
N VAL A 152 15.98 -15.96 11.54
CA VAL A 152 17.42 -16.17 11.76
C VAL A 152 17.86 -17.41 11.01
N VAL A 153 18.88 -17.27 10.17
CA VAL A 153 19.49 -18.38 9.42
C VAL A 153 20.84 -18.72 10.04
N LYS A 154 21.03 -20.00 10.37
CA LYS A 154 22.27 -20.55 10.94
C LYS A 154 22.56 -21.92 10.34
N GLY A 155 23.53 -21.98 9.42
CA GLY A 155 23.82 -23.19 8.65
C GLY A 155 22.58 -23.66 7.88
N ASN A 156 22.19 -24.91 8.11
CA ASN A 156 21.04 -25.52 7.43
C ASN A 156 19.74 -25.42 8.24
N THR A 157 19.62 -24.41 9.11
CA THR A 157 18.40 -24.19 9.91
C THR A 157 17.97 -22.73 9.84
N ILE A 158 16.69 -22.52 9.55
CA ILE A 158 16.02 -21.22 9.65
C ILE A 158 15.09 -21.23 10.87
N TYR A 159 15.12 -20.16 11.65
CA TYR A 159 14.27 -19.96 12.81
C TYR A 159 13.25 -18.89 12.47
N VAL A 160 11.98 -19.27 12.41
CA VAL A 160 10.84 -18.36 12.18
C VAL A 160 10.08 -18.26 13.51
N GLN A 161 9.98 -17.06 14.08
CA GLN A 161 9.37 -16.85 15.41
C GLN A 161 9.97 -17.78 16.49
N GLY A 162 11.29 -18.02 16.42
CA GLY A 162 12.02 -18.88 17.34
C GLY A 162 11.87 -20.39 17.09
N ARG A 163 11.09 -20.81 16.09
CA ARG A 163 10.87 -22.23 15.77
C ARG A 163 11.77 -22.66 14.61
N PRO A 164 12.56 -23.74 14.75
CA PRO A 164 13.48 -24.19 13.72
C PRO A 164 12.76 -24.91 12.57
N ARG A 165 13.29 -24.76 11.36
CA ARG A 165 12.95 -25.49 10.13
C ARG A 165 14.22 -25.78 9.33
N ASP A 166 14.16 -26.83 8.50
CA ASP A 166 15.21 -27.13 7.55
C ASP A 166 15.37 -25.97 6.57
N TYR A 167 16.63 -25.65 6.25
CA TYR A 167 17.00 -24.56 5.36
C TYR A 167 17.94 -25.06 4.27
N ASP A 168 17.63 -24.71 3.04
CA ASP A 168 18.31 -25.18 1.82
C ASP A 168 19.07 -24.05 1.08
N GLY A 169 19.21 -22.89 1.71
CA GLY A 169 19.86 -21.72 1.12
C GLY A 169 18.88 -20.65 0.64
N ASN A 170 17.57 -20.90 0.68
CA ASN A 170 16.56 -19.91 0.28
C ASN A 170 15.52 -19.68 1.38
N ILE A 171 15.22 -18.40 1.61
CA ILE A 171 14.04 -17.97 2.36
C ILE A 171 12.85 -18.07 1.40
N LEU A 172 11.90 -18.96 1.71
CA LEU A 172 10.66 -19.10 0.95
C LEU A 172 9.56 -18.28 1.62
N ILE A 173 8.92 -17.40 0.87
CA ILE A 173 7.80 -16.56 1.32
C ILE A 173 6.56 -17.05 0.57
N GLU A 174 5.73 -17.84 1.25
CA GLU A 174 4.50 -18.42 0.69
C GLU A 174 3.29 -17.62 1.16
N PHE A 175 2.46 -17.21 0.20
CA PHE A 175 1.13 -16.64 0.43
C PHE A 175 0.11 -17.70 0.12
N SER A 176 -0.42 -18.32 1.17
CA SER A 176 -1.20 -19.53 1.02
C SER A 176 -2.70 -19.29 1.11
N LYS A 177 -3.46 -20.06 0.33
CA LYS A 177 -4.92 -20.01 0.35
C LYS A 177 -5.45 -20.22 1.77
N GLY A 178 -6.26 -19.26 2.23
CA GLY A 178 -6.97 -19.37 3.51
C GLY A 178 -8.45 -19.66 3.34
N SER A 179 -9.22 -19.29 4.35
CA SER A 179 -10.65 -19.58 4.45
C SER A 179 -11.53 -18.71 3.53
N SER A 180 -11.03 -17.56 3.06
CA SER A 180 -11.83 -16.57 2.34
C SER A 180 -11.03 -15.88 1.23
N ASP A 181 -11.50 -16.00 -0.01
CA ASP A 181 -10.92 -15.41 -1.22
C ASP A 181 -9.40 -15.68 -1.42
N ASN A 182 -8.70 -14.84 -2.20
CA ASN A 182 -7.41 -15.12 -2.82
C ASN A 182 -6.26 -14.44 -2.06
N PRO A 183 -5.13 -15.15 -1.79
CA PRO A 183 -3.93 -14.52 -1.25
C PRO A 183 -3.39 -13.46 -2.20
N LYS A 184 -2.76 -12.43 -1.63
CA LYS A 184 -2.11 -11.35 -2.36
C LYS A 184 -0.90 -10.80 -1.62
N VAL A 185 -0.06 -10.03 -2.31
CA VAL A 185 0.99 -9.17 -1.74
C VAL A 185 1.26 -7.98 -2.67
N ASN A 186 1.55 -6.82 -2.10
CA ASN A 186 1.87 -5.61 -2.87
C ASN A 186 3.38 -5.46 -3.08
N GLY A 187 4.16 -5.78 -2.06
CA GLY A 187 5.61 -5.87 -2.18
C GLY A 187 6.22 -6.57 -0.98
N PHE A 188 7.50 -6.90 -1.08
CA PHE A 188 8.27 -7.35 0.08
C PHE A 188 9.70 -6.87 0.02
N ALA A 189 10.35 -6.80 1.18
CA ALA A 189 11.78 -6.62 1.32
C ALA A 189 12.32 -7.60 2.37
N VAL A 190 13.48 -8.19 2.10
CA VAL A 190 14.24 -8.99 3.06
C VAL A 190 15.48 -8.20 3.44
N VAL A 191 15.50 -7.73 4.68
CA VAL A 191 16.49 -6.77 5.19
C VAL A 191 17.32 -7.43 6.29
N ARG A 192 18.64 -7.32 6.21
CA ARG A 192 19.55 -7.77 7.28
C ARG A 192 19.35 -6.93 8.54
N GLY A 193 19.32 -7.59 9.69
CA GLY A 193 19.22 -6.96 11.00
C GLY A 193 18.05 -7.50 11.81
N LYS A 194 17.72 -6.77 12.88
CA LYS A 194 16.65 -7.15 13.81
C LYS A 194 15.44 -6.24 13.63
N ILE A 195 14.31 -6.67 14.16
CA ILE A 195 13.06 -5.90 14.13
C ILE A 195 13.19 -4.53 14.82
N GLU A 196 14.08 -4.41 15.81
CA GLU A 196 14.38 -3.16 16.51
C GLU A 196 15.13 -2.13 15.65
N ASP A 197 15.74 -2.56 14.54
CA ASP A 197 16.45 -1.69 13.59
C ASP A 197 15.54 -1.20 12.44
N MET A 198 14.29 -1.68 12.39
CA MET A 198 13.36 -1.39 11.31
C MET A 198 12.52 -0.15 11.61
N PRO A 199 12.10 0.61 10.58
CA PRO A 199 11.19 1.73 10.77
C PRO A 199 9.86 1.28 11.35
N GLU A 200 9.10 2.19 11.96
CA GLU A 200 7.76 1.86 12.44
C GLU A 200 6.83 1.59 11.24
N PRO A 201 5.99 0.53 11.27
CA PRO A 201 5.05 0.26 10.19
C PRO A 201 3.94 1.33 10.14
N PRO A 202 3.23 1.48 9.00
CA PRO A 202 2.08 2.35 8.88
C PRO A 202 1.08 2.12 10.01
N LYS A 203 0.62 3.21 10.63
CA LYS A 203 -0.36 3.11 11.72
C LYS A 203 -1.68 2.62 11.14
N LYS A 204 -2.30 1.66 11.84
CA LYS A 204 -3.67 1.22 11.57
C LYS A 204 -4.60 2.43 11.62
N PHE A 205 -5.43 2.60 10.59
CA PHE A 205 -6.44 3.63 10.59
C PHE A 205 -7.55 3.30 11.61
N ILE A 206 -7.93 4.27 12.42
CA ILE A 206 -9.00 4.15 13.39
C ILE A 206 -10.11 5.09 12.93
N GLN A 207 -11.27 4.53 12.57
CA GLN A 207 -12.46 5.35 12.36
C GLN A 207 -12.82 6.00 13.69
N VAL A 208 -12.66 7.33 13.78
CA VAL A 208 -13.19 8.08 14.91
C VAL A 208 -14.70 8.13 14.71
N GLU A 209 -15.43 7.29 15.43
CA GLU A 209 -16.86 7.50 15.61
C GLU A 209 -17.01 8.84 16.34
N THR A 210 -17.41 9.88 15.61
CA THR A 210 -17.96 11.09 16.24
C THR A 210 -19.28 10.68 16.88
N THR A 211 -19.19 10.19 18.11
CA THR A 211 -20.31 10.29 19.05
C THR A 211 -20.77 11.73 18.97
N HIS A 212 -22.01 11.92 18.52
CA HIS A 212 -22.66 13.22 18.54
C HIS A 212 -22.82 13.56 20.02
N GLU A 213 -21.78 14.15 20.62
CA GLU A 213 -21.93 14.84 21.89
C GLU A 213 -22.92 15.98 21.63
N ASP A 214 -24.08 15.86 22.28
CA ASP A 214 -25.18 16.81 22.26
C ASP A 214 -24.64 18.24 22.34
N PHE A 215 -24.69 18.97 21.22
CA PHE A 215 -24.55 20.41 21.26
C PHE A 215 -25.83 20.96 21.90
N ASP A 216 -25.76 21.21 23.21
CA ASP A 216 -26.74 22.01 23.93
C ASP A 216 -26.95 23.33 23.18
N ILE A 217 -28.12 23.43 22.53
CA ILE A 217 -28.60 24.65 21.89
C ILE A 217 -28.75 25.70 22.99
N TYR A 218 -27.95 26.77 22.89
CA TYR A 218 -28.16 27.99 23.66
C TYR A 218 -29.52 28.59 23.27
N ASP A 219 -30.44 28.54 24.22
CA ASP A 219 -31.72 29.24 24.25
C ASP A 219 -31.54 30.76 24.08
N MET A 220 -32.10 31.31 23.01
CA MET A 220 -32.39 32.75 22.88
C MET A 220 -33.89 32.96 22.70
N THR A 221 -34.47 33.47 23.79
CA THR A 221 -35.82 33.99 24.02
C THR A 221 -36.49 34.77 22.89
N THR A 222 -37.82 34.60 22.74
CA THR A 222 -38.81 35.72 22.69
C THR A 222 -40.24 35.22 23.01
N LYS A 223 -41.03 36.11 23.64
CA LYS A 223 -42.32 35.91 24.34
C LYS A 223 -43.56 36.13 23.45
N GLU A 224 -44.73 35.81 24.05
CA GLU A 224 -46.13 36.22 23.80
C GLU A 224 -47.01 35.15 23.10
N ASP A 225 -48.26 34.83 23.46
CA ASP A 225 -49.18 35.16 24.57
C ASP A 225 -50.41 34.19 24.52
N SER A 226 -50.99 33.92 25.69
CA SER A 226 -52.37 33.49 26.04
C SER A 226 -53.06 32.24 25.46
N SER A 227 -53.46 31.35 26.40
CA SER A 227 -54.73 30.57 26.51
C SER A 227 -55.25 29.80 25.28
N GLN A 228 -55.44 28.48 25.31
CA GLN A 228 -56.44 27.75 26.10
C GLN A 228 -56.16 26.23 26.11
N GLN A 229 -56.80 25.60 27.08
CA GLN A 229 -56.70 24.23 27.55
C GLN A 229 -57.56 23.28 26.70
N GLU A 230 -56.99 22.19 26.16
CA GLU A 230 -57.77 20.97 25.91
C GLU A 230 -56.89 19.72 26.00
N VAL A 231 -57.26 18.86 26.96
CA VAL A 231 -56.69 17.54 27.21
C VAL A 231 -57.50 16.55 26.39
N VAL A 232 -56.91 15.89 25.40
CA VAL A 232 -57.49 14.73 24.72
C VAL A 232 -56.45 13.61 24.61
N ARG A 233 -56.97 12.39 24.76
CA ARG A 233 -56.33 11.15 25.14
C ARG A 233 -55.45 10.54 24.04
N VAL A 234 -54.46 9.81 24.54
CA VAL A 234 -53.83 8.58 24.02
C VAL A 234 -54.68 7.88 22.96
N ASP A 235 -54.06 7.53 21.83
CA ASP A 235 -54.26 6.23 21.17
C ASP A 235 -52.97 5.85 20.40
N GLU A 236 -52.69 4.55 20.47
CA GLU A 236 -51.54 3.79 19.98
C GLU A 236 -51.26 3.96 18.49
N ILE A 237 -49.97 4.00 18.09
CA ILE A 237 -49.54 3.49 16.78
C ILE A 237 -48.24 2.68 16.97
N GLU A 238 -48.29 1.53 16.31
CA GLU A 238 -47.56 0.28 16.43
C GLU A 238 -46.05 0.31 16.14
N GLU A 239 -45.40 -0.73 16.68
CA GLU A 239 -44.06 -1.21 16.39
C GLU A 239 -43.86 -1.61 14.92
N ASP A 240 -42.79 -1.11 14.31
CA ASP A 240 -42.17 -1.70 13.13
C ASP A 240 -40.65 -1.72 13.28
N SER A 241 -40.18 -2.55 14.23
CA SER A 241 -38.80 -3.04 14.22
C SER A 241 -38.64 -4.14 13.17
N GLU A 242 -38.39 -3.75 11.92
CA GLU A 242 -37.95 -4.70 10.89
C GLU A 242 -36.51 -5.16 11.19
N MET A 243 -36.40 -6.29 11.87
CA MET A 243 -35.21 -7.12 11.93
C MET A 243 -34.85 -7.59 10.52
N PHE A 244 -33.82 -7.01 9.91
CA PHE A 244 -33.22 -7.57 8.70
C PHE A 244 -32.41 -8.82 9.06
N SER A 245 -33.07 -9.97 9.00
CA SER A 245 -32.47 -11.30 9.11
C SER A 245 -31.60 -11.57 7.88
N ALA A 246 -30.27 -11.63 8.09
CA ALA A 246 -29.33 -12.07 7.07
C ALA A 246 -29.42 -13.61 6.89
N SER A 247 -30.04 -14.04 5.79
CA SER A 247 -29.94 -15.42 5.30
C SER A 247 -29.23 -15.45 3.96
N ASN A 248 -27.97 -15.88 3.94
CA ASN A 248 -27.48 -17.12 3.31
C ASN A 248 -26.01 -16.98 2.83
N PRO A 249 -25.10 -17.90 3.19
CA PRO A 249 -23.70 -17.88 2.75
C PRO A 249 -23.50 -18.83 1.56
N SER A 250 -23.14 -18.30 0.40
CA SER A 250 -22.28 -18.95 -0.61
C SER A 250 -22.38 -18.18 -1.92
N ASN A 251 -21.23 -17.89 -2.52
CA ASN A 251 -21.01 -17.31 -3.85
C ASN A 251 -20.57 -15.84 -3.88
N SER A 252 -19.49 -15.50 -3.15
CA SER A 252 -18.63 -14.38 -3.56
C SER A 252 -17.67 -14.86 -4.65
N GLN A 253 -18.16 -15.01 -5.88
CA GLN A 253 -17.26 -15.18 -7.02
C GLN A 253 -16.53 -13.87 -7.29
N ASN A 254 -15.21 -13.97 -7.46
CA ASN A 254 -14.36 -12.87 -7.87
C ASN A 254 -14.82 -12.38 -9.26
N PRO A 255 -15.30 -11.13 -9.42
CA PRO A 255 -15.86 -10.66 -10.68
C PRO A 255 -14.80 -10.45 -11.78
N PHE A 256 -13.52 -10.66 -11.48
CA PHE A 256 -12.44 -10.55 -12.46
C PHE A 256 -12.06 -11.86 -13.13
N GLU A 257 -12.79 -12.95 -12.87
CA GLU A 257 -12.61 -14.19 -13.65
C GLU A 257 -12.91 -14.01 -15.15
N ASN A 258 -13.58 -12.93 -15.55
CA ASN A 258 -14.06 -12.72 -16.92
C ASN A 258 -13.52 -11.47 -17.63
N PHE A 259 -12.33 -10.95 -17.30
CA PHE A 259 -11.67 -9.97 -18.15
C PHE A 259 -10.70 -10.65 -19.13
N LYS A 260 -11.25 -11.12 -20.26
CA LYS A 260 -10.45 -11.20 -21.49
C LYS A 260 -10.04 -9.76 -21.81
N LYS A 261 -8.72 -9.53 -21.86
CA LYS A 261 -8.06 -8.32 -22.37
C LYS A 261 -8.92 -7.63 -23.44
N GLN A 262 -9.54 -6.53 -23.06
CA GLN A 262 -10.08 -5.58 -24.04
C GLN A 262 -8.94 -4.62 -24.33
N GLU A 263 -8.09 -4.99 -25.30
CA GLU A 263 -7.03 -4.10 -25.79
C GLU A 263 -7.71 -2.89 -26.46
N THR A 264 -7.83 -1.80 -25.72
CA THR A 264 -8.20 -0.49 -26.28
C THR A 264 -6.99 0.04 -27.03
N VAL A 265 -6.94 -0.24 -28.33
CA VAL A 265 -5.92 0.33 -29.22
C VAL A 265 -6.31 1.79 -29.47
N GLU A 266 -5.65 2.69 -28.75
CA GLU A 266 -5.77 4.15 -28.87
C GLU A 266 -5.15 4.62 -30.20
N TRP A 267 -5.88 4.40 -31.31
CA TRP A 267 -5.48 4.65 -32.71
C TRP A 267 -5.08 6.10 -33.01
N TRP A 268 -5.43 7.05 -32.15
CA TRP A 268 -5.07 8.46 -32.28
C TRP A 268 -3.60 8.76 -31.97
N HIS A 269 -2.90 7.93 -31.19
CA HIS A 269 -1.47 8.15 -30.94
C HIS A 269 -0.63 8.01 -32.23
N TRP A 270 -1.00 7.09 -33.14
CA TRP A 270 -0.36 6.98 -34.45
C TRP A 270 -0.65 8.18 -35.35
N ILE A 271 -1.83 8.79 -35.25
CA ILE A 271 -2.19 10.00 -36.00
C ILE A 271 -1.36 11.20 -35.52
N LEU A 272 -1.15 11.34 -34.21
CA LEU A 272 -0.28 12.38 -33.64
C LEU A 272 1.18 12.20 -34.07
N ILE A 273 1.70 10.97 -34.09
CA ILE A 273 3.07 10.67 -34.54
C ILE A 273 3.27 11.03 -36.01
N VAL A 274 2.31 10.70 -36.88
CA VAL A 274 2.37 11.06 -38.31
C VAL A 274 2.33 12.58 -38.51
N ALA A 275 1.50 13.31 -37.74
CA ALA A 275 1.45 14.77 -37.82
C ALA A 275 2.77 15.44 -37.40
N ILE A 276 3.42 14.94 -36.34
CA ILE A 276 4.68 15.51 -35.83
C ILE A 276 5.85 15.28 -36.80
N ILE A 277 5.84 14.19 -37.58
CA ILE A 277 6.95 13.87 -38.50
C ILE A 277 6.70 14.41 -39.92
N ALA A 278 5.45 14.37 -40.42
CA ALA A 278 5.14 14.75 -41.80
C ALA A 278 5.09 16.27 -42.01
N ILE A 279 4.67 17.04 -41.01
CA ILE A 279 4.52 18.51 -41.14
C ILE A 279 5.88 19.21 -41.24
N PRO A 280 6.91 18.88 -40.42
CA PRO A 280 8.22 19.51 -40.54
C PRO A 280 8.95 19.09 -41.83
N THR A 281 8.81 17.84 -42.26
CA THR A 281 9.49 17.33 -43.46
C THR A 281 8.94 17.98 -44.74
N ALA A 282 7.63 18.18 -44.85
CA ALA A 282 7.03 18.91 -45.96
C ALA A 282 7.45 20.40 -45.98
N PHE A 283 7.56 21.04 -44.81
CA PHE A 283 8.02 22.43 -44.70
C PHE A 283 9.49 22.59 -45.13
N PHE A 284 10.37 21.67 -44.74
CA PHE A 284 11.78 21.67 -45.15
C PHE A 284 11.97 21.39 -46.64
N LEU A 285 11.20 20.47 -47.22
CA LEU A 285 11.22 20.21 -48.68
C LEU A 285 10.72 21.42 -49.49
N GLN A 286 9.72 22.15 -48.98
CA GLN A 286 9.22 23.36 -49.64
C GLN A 286 10.26 24.49 -49.62
N GLN A 287 11.05 24.63 -48.55
CA GLN A 287 12.15 25.60 -48.50
C GLN A 287 13.35 25.21 -49.38
N TYR A 288 13.64 23.90 -49.50
CA TYR A 288 14.72 23.40 -50.35
C TYR A 288 14.45 23.63 -51.86
N LEU A 289 13.18 23.50 -52.29
CA LEU A 289 12.77 23.69 -53.69
C LEU A 289 12.66 25.17 -54.12
N GLN A 290 12.79 26.12 -53.20
CA GLN A 290 12.73 27.57 -53.49
C GLN A 290 14.11 28.25 -53.55
N GLN A 291 15.20 27.49 -53.51
CA GLN A 291 16.56 28.03 -53.67
C GLN A 291 16.82 28.29 -55.16
N PRO A 292 17.11 29.54 -55.59
CA PRO A 292 17.55 29.79 -56.96
C PRO A 292 18.96 29.24 -57.16
N GLU A 293 19.21 28.63 -58.33
CA GLU A 293 20.54 28.12 -58.75
C GLU A 293 21.64 29.19 -58.72
#